data_AF-A0A5S3XEM9-F1
#
_entry.id   AF-A0A5S3XEM9-F1
#
_cell.length_a   1.000
_cell.length_b   1.000
_cell.length_c   1.000
_cell.angle_alpha   90.00
_cell.angle_beta   90.00
_cell.angle_gamma   90.00
#
_symmetry.space_group_name_H-M   'P 1'
#
loop_
_entity.id
_entity.type
_entity.pdbx_description
1 polymer ?
#
loop_
_entity_poly.entity_id
_entity_poly.type
_entity_poly.pdbx_seq_one_letter_code
_entity_poly.pdbx_strand_id
1 'polypeptide(L)'
;MRAPPRDNAQYWEEGHPRNNAVFMMHQIGLTQWKVDSGYHLRSLAETAMYRFKQLMGDKLKSRQFNGQHTETMINVQAVNKMTGLGMPKYQQQS
;
A
#
# COMPACT_ATOMS: atom_id res chain seq x y z
N MET A 1 9.13 8.74 0.52
CA MET A 1 9.46 8.15 1.83
C MET A 1 9.26 6.65 1.76
N ARG A 2 10.30 5.87 2.07
CA ARG A 2 10.37 4.40 1.97
C ARG A 2 9.85 3.76 3.27
N ALA A 3 9.59 2.45 3.24
CA ALA A 3 8.99 1.62 4.30
C ALA A 3 9.26 2.07 5.76
N PRO A 4 8.28 1.88 6.68
CA PRO A 4 8.39 2.26 8.08
C PRO A 4 9.69 1.72 8.68
N PRO A 5 10.40 2.52 9.49
CA PRO A 5 11.51 1.99 10.25
C PRO A 5 11.03 0.84 11.16
N ARG A 6 11.91 -0.14 11.39
CA ARG A 6 11.69 -1.20 12.38
C ARG A 6 11.90 -0.64 13.79
N ASP A 7 11.36 -1.25 14.83
CA ASP A 7 11.52 -0.77 16.22
C ASP A 7 12.99 -0.58 16.63
N ASN A 8 13.89 -1.42 16.12
CA ASN A 8 15.32 -1.33 16.39
C ASN A 8 16.11 -0.52 15.33
N ALA A 9 15.42 0.30 14.53
CA ALA A 9 16.06 1.08 13.47
C ALA A 9 17.05 2.08 14.05
N GLN A 10 18.31 1.95 13.65
CA GLN A 10 19.35 2.92 13.98
C GLN A 10 19.39 4.06 12.97
N TYR A 11 19.93 5.20 13.42
CA TYR A 11 20.25 6.33 12.55
C TYR A 11 21.30 5.93 11.50
N TRP A 12 21.20 6.55 10.33
CA TRP A 12 22.21 6.51 9.28
C TRP A 12 23.15 7.71 9.44
N GLU A 13 24.09 7.84 8.50
CA GLU A 13 24.94 9.02 8.38
C GLU A 13 24.13 10.33 8.48
N GLU A 14 24.79 11.36 8.99
CA GLU A 14 24.16 12.65 9.25
C GLU A 14 23.54 13.25 7.98
N GLY A 15 22.36 13.85 8.12
CA GLY A 15 21.61 14.40 6.98
C GLY A 15 20.82 13.38 6.15
N HIS A 16 20.90 12.08 6.43
CA HIS A 16 20.15 11.09 5.65
C HIS A 16 18.62 11.23 5.90
N PRO A 17 17.77 11.33 4.84
CA PRO A 17 16.33 11.58 4.98
C PRO A 17 15.55 10.53 5.82
N ARG A 18 16.10 9.33 6.00
CA ARG A 18 15.56 8.28 6.88
C ARG A 18 15.59 8.67 8.35
N ASN A 19 16.55 9.49 8.77
CA ASN A 19 16.77 9.83 10.18
C ASN A 19 15.56 10.57 10.76
N ASN A 20 14.86 11.39 9.98
CA ASN A 20 13.62 12.03 10.40
C ASN A 20 12.51 11.01 10.72
N ALA A 21 12.40 9.95 9.91
CA ALA A 21 11.42 8.89 10.16
C ALA A 21 11.74 8.10 11.43
N VAL A 22 13.03 7.77 11.63
CA VAL A 22 13.52 7.06 12.82
C VAL A 22 13.31 7.90 14.08
N PHE A 23 13.66 9.19 14.02
CA PHE A 23 13.43 10.13 15.11
C PHE A 23 11.94 10.20 15.49
N MET A 24 11.07 10.46 14.52
CA MET A 24 9.63 10.54 14.79
C MET A 24 9.09 9.23 15.34
N MET A 25 9.49 8.07 14.78
CA MET A 25 9.09 6.77 15.32
C MET A 25 9.49 6.59 16.78
N HIS A 26 10.68 7.01 17.20
CA HIS A 26 11.08 6.95 18.61
C HIS A 26 10.30 7.91 19.52
N GLN A 27 9.83 9.04 18.99
CA GLN A 27 9.08 10.03 19.78
C GLN A 27 7.60 9.69 19.95
N ILE A 28 6.92 9.29 18.86
CA ILE A 28 5.46 9.10 18.84
C ILE A 28 5.04 7.63 18.68
N GLY A 29 6.00 6.72 18.51
CA GLY A 29 5.74 5.30 18.26
C GLY A 29 5.29 5.00 16.81
N LEU A 30 5.41 3.72 16.43
CA LEU A 30 5.14 3.27 15.07
C LEU A 30 3.68 3.48 14.64
N THR A 31 2.72 3.25 15.54
CA THR A 31 1.29 3.33 15.21
C THR A 31 0.87 4.75 14.87
N GLN A 32 1.23 5.72 15.72
CA GLN A 32 0.90 7.12 15.48
C GLN A 32 1.65 7.67 14.27
N TRP A 33 2.94 7.34 14.13
CA TRP A 33 3.73 7.74 12.98
C TRP A 33 3.14 7.27 11.64
N LYS A 34 2.59 6.06 11.57
CA LYS A 34 1.95 5.53 10.33
C LYS A 34 0.72 6.34 9.92
N VAL A 35 0.00 6.91 10.89
CA VAL A 35 -1.17 7.77 10.66
C VAL A 35 -0.69 9.14 10.18
N ASP A 36 0.19 9.78 10.96
CA ASP A 36 0.65 11.16 10.71
C ASP A 36 1.44 11.29 9.40
N SER A 37 2.22 10.26 9.03
CA SER A 37 2.99 10.22 7.78
C SER A 37 2.14 9.88 6.55
N GLY A 38 0.86 9.54 6.71
CA GLY A 38 0.01 9.02 5.63
C GLY A 38 0.43 7.65 5.10
N TYR A 39 1.35 6.95 5.79
CA TYR A 39 1.83 5.63 5.38
C TYR A 39 0.70 4.60 5.30
N HIS A 40 -0.32 4.71 6.15
CA HIS A 40 -1.46 3.79 6.12
C HIS A 40 -2.14 3.74 4.74
N LEU A 41 -2.48 4.89 4.14
CA LEU A 41 -3.11 4.96 2.81
C LEU A 41 -2.20 4.38 1.72
N ARG A 42 -0.90 4.69 1.80
CA ARG A 42 0.08 4.13 0.88
C ARG A 42 0.15 2.60 0.97
N SER A 43 0.17 2.05 2.18
CA SER A 43 0.22 0.61 2.39
C SER A 43 -1.01 -0.09 1.80
N LEU A 44 -2.20 0.50 1.92
CA LEU A 44 -3.42 0.00 1.30
C LEU A 44 -3.33 0.00 -0.23
N ALA A 45 -2.83 1.09 -0.83
CA ALA A 45 -2.63 1.17 -2.27
C ALA A 45 -1.59 0.15 -2.78
N GLU A 46 -0.48 -0.02 -2.06
CA GLU A 46 0.55 -1.03 -2.38
C GLU A 46 -0.02 -2.45 -2.32
N THR A 47 -0.80 -2.77 -1.28
CA THR A 47 -1.48 -4.07 -1.17
C THR A 47 -2.52 -4.26 -2.27
N ALA A 48 -3.30 -3.24 -2.63
CA ALA A 48 -4.27 -3.31 -3.73
C ALA A 48 -3.57 -3.58 -5.07
N MET A 49 -2.47 -2.88 -5.36
CA MET A 49 -1.67 -3.10 -6.57
C MET A 49 -0.96 -4.45 -6.59
N TYR A 50 -0.50 -4.94 -5.45
CA TYR A 50 0.04 -6.29 -5.33
C TYR A 50 -1.02 -7.33 -5.72
N ARG A 51 -2.23 -7.25 -5.15
CA ARG A 51 -3.35 -8.13 -5.51
C ARG A 51 -3.73 -8.02 -6.99
N PHE A 52 -3.78 -6.81 -7.53
CA PHE A 52 -4.03 -6.58 -8.95
C PHE A 52 -3.04 -7.36 -9.82
N LYS A 53 -1.73 -7.24 -9.55
CA LYS A 53 -0.68 -7.94 -10.31
C LYS A 53 -0.75 -9.46 -10.15
N GLN A 54 -1.07 -9.96 -8.95
CA GLN A 54 -1.20 -11.40 -8.72
C GLN A 54 -2.38 -12.00 -9.49
N LEU A 55 -3.49 -11.28 -9.60
CA LEU A 55 -4.72 -11.80 -10.21
C LEU A 55 -4.79 -11.55 -11.73
N MET A 56 -4.31 -10.39 -12.19
CA MET A 56 -4.46 -9.94 -13.58
C MET A 56 -3.17 -10.13 -14.40
N GLY A 57 -2.05 -10.42 -13.74
CA GLY A 57 -0.73 -10.51 -14.35
C GLY A 57 0.07 -9.20 -14.27
N ASP A 58 1.33 -9.29 -14.67
CA ASP A 58 2.30 -8.18 -14.64
C ASP A 58 2.26 -7.31 -15.91
N LYS A 59 1.55 -7.74 -16.95
CA LYS A 59 1.51 -7.12 -18.27
C LYS A 59 0.09 -7.03 -18.82
N LEU A 60 -0.15 -5.99 -19.60
CA LEU A 60 -1.36 -5.83 -20.41
C LEU A 60 -1.21 -6.57 -21.74
N LYS A 61 -2.31 -7.12 -22.25
CA LYS A 61 -2.37 -7.83 -23.54
C LYS A 61 -2.43 -6.87 -24.71
N SER A 62 -3.15 -5.75 -24.56
CA SER A 62 -3.29 -4.78 -25.64
C SER A 62 -2.00 -4.00 -25.90
N ARG A 63 -1.71 -3.78 -27.18
CA ARG A 63 -0.57 -2.97 -27.64
C ARG A 63 -0.97 -1.53 -28.00
N GLN A 64 -2.26 -1.22 -27.99
CA GLN A 64 -2.80 0.10 -28.28
C GLN A 64 -3.21 0.79 -26.98
N PHE A 65 -2.91 2.08 -26.82
CA PHE A 65 -3.19 2.82 -25.59
C PHE A 65 -4.66 2.71 -25.14
N ASN A 66 -5.61 2.94 -26.06
CA ASN A 66 -7.04 2.82 -25.74
C ASN A 66 -7.43 1.41 -25.30
N GLY A 67 -6.80 0.38 -25.88
CA GLY A 67 -7.02 -0.99 -25.45
C GLY A 67 -6.42 -1.28 -24.08
N GLN A 68 -5.24 -0.74 -23.77
CA GLN A 68 -4.62 -0.84 -22.45
C GLN A 68 -5.46 -0.15 -21.37
N HIS A 69 -6.03 1.02 -21.69
CA HIS A 69 -6.93 1.74 -20.80
C HIS A 69 -8.18 0.91 -20.50
N THR A 70 -8.86 0.41 -21.53
CA THR A 70 -10.05 -0.43 -21.37
C THR A 70 -9.75 -1.73 -20.61
N GLU A 71 -8.65 -2.41 -20.95
CA GLU A 71 -8.20 -3.62 -20.24
C GLU A 71 -7.95 -3.35 -18.76
N THR A 72 -7.25 -2.26 -18.44
CA THR A 72 -6.98 -1.86 -17.05
C THR A 72 -8.28 -1.58 -16.29
N MET A 73 -9.22 -0.86 -16.88
CA MET A 73 -10.50 -0.54 -16.25
C MET A 73 -11.33 -1.80 -15.96
N ILE A 74 -11.38 -2.75 -16.90
CA ILE A 74 -12.06 -4.05 -16.70
C ILE A 74 -11.39 -4.82 -15.56
N ASN A 75 -10.06 -4.90 -15.55
CA ASN A 75 -9.30 -5.60 -14.52
C ASN A 75 -9.54 -4.98 -13.13
N VAL A 76 -9.57 -3.65 -13.01
CA VAL A 76 -9.89 -2.95 -11.76
C VAL A 76 -11.30 -3.27 -11.30
N GLN A 77 -12.30 -3.25 -12.20
CA GLN A 77 -13.68 -3.61 -11.85
C GLN A 77 -13.79 -5.05 -11.36
N ALA A 78 -13.09 -5.99 -12.00
CA ALA A 78 -13.04 -7.39 -11.57
C ALA A 78 -12.45 -7.53 -10.16
N VAL A 79 -11.32 -6.87 -9.88
CA VAL A 79 -10.67 -6.89 -8.55
C VAL A 79 -11.55 -6.27 -7.47
N ASN A 80 -12.24 -5.18 -7.78
CA ASN A 80 -13.18 -4.54 -6.84
C ASN A 80 -14.36 -5.46 -6.52
N LYS A 81 -14.92 -6.13 -7.55
CA LYS A 81 -16.02 -7.10 -7.37
C LYS A 81 -15.58 -8.29 -6.51
N MET A 82 -14.41 -8.88 -6.80
CA MET A 82 -13.84 -9.96 -5.98
C MET A 82 -13.62 -9.53 -4.53
N THR A 83 -13.15 -8.30 -4.30
CA THR A 83 -12.95 -7.76 -2.95
C THR A 83 -14.28 -7.64 -2.21
N GLY A 84 -15.31 -7.09 -2.83
CA GLY A 84 -16.65 -7.00 -2.22
C GLY A 84 -17.26 -8.35 -1.85
N LEU A 85 -16.98 -9.40 -2.63
CA LEU A 85 -17.49 -10.76 -2.38
C LEU A 85 -16.67 -11.52 -1.34
N GLY A 86 -15.35 -11.30 -1.28
CA GLY A 86 -14.43 -12.08 -0.45
C GLY A 86 -14.08 -11.46 0.90
N MET A 87 -14.52 -10.23 1.20
CA MET A 87 -14.21 -9.60 2.49
C MET A 87 -15.10 -10.15 3.61
N PRO A 88 -14.51 -10.73 4.68
CA PRO A 88 -15.28 -11.14 5.85
C PRO A 88 -15.88 -9.91 6.53
N LYS A 89 -17.16 -10.00 6.91
CA LYS A 89 -17.82 -8.96 7.71
C LYS A 89 -17.44 -9.18 9.17
N TYR A 90 -16.72 -8.22 9.74
CA TYR A 90 -16.48 -8.21 11.18
C TYR A 90 -17.79 -7.87 11.90
N GLN A 91 -18.27 -8.79 12.73
CA GLN A 91 -19.33 -8.53 13.71
C GLN A 91 -18.68 -8.35 15.08
N GLN A 92 -18.78 -7.16 15.66
CA GLN A 92 -18.48 -6.97 17.08
C GLN A 92 -19.54 -7.71 17.88
N GLN A 93 -19.14 -8.74 18.61
CA GLN A 93 -19.99 -9.34 19.64
C GLN A 93 -20.17 -8.29 20.75
N SER A 94 -21.42 -7.87 20.97
CA SER A 94 -21.84 -7.06 22.11
C SER A 94 -21.98 -7.94 23.36
#